data_AF-A0A1B6DJ96-F1
#
_entry.id   AF-A0A1B6DJ96-F1
#
_cell.length_a   1.000
_cell.length_b   1.000
_cell.length_c   1.000
_cell.angle_alpha   90.00
_cell.angle_beta   90.00
_cell.angle_gamma   90.00
#
_symmetry.space_group_name_H-M   'P 1'
#
loop_
_entity.id
_entity.type
_entity.pdbx_description
1 polymer ?
#
loop_
_entity_poly.entity_id
_entity_poly.type
_entity_poly.pdbx_seq_one_letter_code
_entity_poly.pdbx_strand_id
1 'polypeptide(L)'
;NVYLIDIDGNGRFPPARVKCEFQSLEDSSKTIVEHNLPSQVDVRGPNEDDFSFSISYREFSSEMLTELISHSLYCSQYIKYDCFKAPLELHSATWFISAEENGTVDYLGNVKRGSCPCAGRFSFNRTCVNPEQS
;
A
#
# COMPACT_ATOMS: atom_id res chain seq x y z
N ASN A 1 6.98 17.65 -7.51
CA ASN A 1 8.44 17.90 -7.41
C ASN A 1 9.09 16.83 -6.53
N VAL A 2 10.35 16.48 -6.80
CA VAL A 2 11.13 15.53 -5.98
C VAL A 2 12.06 16.31 -5.06
N TYR A 3 12.11 15.91 -3.79
CA TYR A 3 12.88 16.56 -2.72
C TYR A 3 13.73 15.53 -1.99
N LEU A 4 14.90 15.96 -1.50
CA LEU A 4 15.70 15.19 -0.56
C LEU A 4 15.26 15.56 0.85
N ILE A 5 14.87 14.59 1.66
CA ILE A 5 14.45 14.79 3.04
C ILE A 5 15.33 13.99 3.99
N ASP A 6 15.40 14.46 5.22
CA ASP A 6 16.03 13.80 6.35
C ASP A 6 14.90 13.40 7.32
N ILE A 7 14.76 12.10 7.59
CA ILE A 7 13.60 11.53 8.29
C ILE A 7 13.82 11.38 9.80
N ASP A 8 15.07 11.43 10.25
CA ASP A 8 15.47 11.22 11.65
C ASP A 8 16.45 12.29 12.17
N GLY A 9 16.83 13.26 11.33
CA GLY A 9 17.71 14.37 11.72
C GLY A 9 19.15 13.91 11.87
N ASN A 10 19.72 14.07 13.06
CA ASN A 10 21.07 13.56 13.37
C ASN A 10 21.08 12.04 13.66
N GLY A 11 20.09 11.31 13.16
CA GLY A 11 19.93 9.89 13.40
C GLY A 11 20.86 9.04 12.53
N ARG A 12 20.46 7.78 12.33
CA ARG A 12 21.28 6.77 11.63
C ARG A 12 20.94 6.68 10.15
N PHE A 13 19.79 7.18 9.72
CA PHE A 13 19.33 7.02 8.35
C PHE A 13 19.93 8.10 7.44
N PRO A 14 20.32 7.74 6.21
CA PRO A 14 20.74 8.73 5.23
C PRO A 14 19.53 9.51 4.69
N PRO A 15 19.73 10.74 4.19
CA PRO A 15 18.68 11.47 3.49
C PRO A 15 18.17 10.70 2.25
N ALA A 16 16.86 10.78 1.98
CA ALA A 16 16.19 10.02 0.93
C ALA A 16 15.27 10.88 0.05
N ARG A 17 15.09 10.48 -1.22
CA ARG A 17 14.32 11.26 -2.21
C ARG A 17 12.83 10.88 -2.25
N VAL A 18 11.99 11.84 -1.92
CA VAL A 18 10.51 11.74 -1.92
C VAL A 18 9.88 12.71 -2.90
N LYS A 19 8.60 12.53 -3.22
CA LYS A 19 7.78 13.61 -3.79
C LYS A 19 7.03 14.29 -2.66
N CYS A 20 6.99 15.62 -2.67
CA CYS A 20 6.14 16.38 -1.74
C CYS A 20 5.00 17.03 -2.53
N GLU A 21 3.77 16.80 -2.07
CA GLU A 21 2.58 17.52 -2.52
C GLU A 21 2.19 18.52 -1.45
N PHE A 22 2.26 19.80 -1.77
CA PHE A 22 1.80 20.88 -0.88
C PHE A 22 0.43 21.32 -1.37
N GLN A 23 -0.61 21.15 -0.57
CA GLN A 23 -1.93 21.69 -0.89
C GLN A 23 -2.19 22.95 -0.06
N SER A 24 -3.16 23.76 -0.47
CA SER A 24 -3.39 25.11 0.05
C SER A 24 -4.09 25.16 1.42
N LEU A 25 -4.55 24.02 1.93
CA LEU A 25 -5.22 23.91 3.23
C LEU A 25 -4.20 23.52 4.29
N GLU A 26 -4.33 24.06 5.51
CA GLU A 26 -3.57 23.59 6.68
C GLU A 26 -3.76 22.06 6.82
N ASP A 27 -2.67 21.33 7.11
CA ASP A 27 -2.60 19.85 7.27
C ASP A 27 -2.69 18.99 5.99
N SER A 28 -2.42 19.56 4.82
CA SER A 28 -2.55 18.84 3.54
C SER A 28 -1.24 18.42 2.87
N SER A 29 -0.08 18.72 3.46
CA SER A 29 1.20 18.35 2.86
C SER A 29 1.42 16.83 2.90
N LYS A 30 1.64 16.21 1.74
CA LYS A 30 1.88 14.76 1.64
C LYS A 30 3.32 14.48 1.23
N THR A 31 3.95 13.57 1.96
CA THR A 31 5.22 12.94 1.57
C THR A 31 4.92 11.63 0.87
N ILE A 32 5.31 11.52 -0.40
CA ILE A 32 5.03 10.36 -1.24
C ILE A 32 6.34 9.64 -1.52
N VAL A 33 6.40 8.37 -1.10
CA VAL A 33 7.50 7.45 -1.39
C VAL A 33 7.07 6.53 -2.53
N GLU A 34 7.78 6.60 -3.65
CA GLU A 34 7.47 5.82 -4.85
C GLU A 34 7.85 4.35 -4.67
N HIS A 35 6.98 3.44 -5.14
CA HIS A 35 7.21 2.01 -5.14
C HIS A 35 7.52 1.47 -6.55
N ASN A 36 8.06 0.25 -6.63
CA ASN A 36 8.40 -0.42 -7.89
C ASN A 36 7.26 -1.24 -8.54
N LEU A 37 6.08 -1.33 -7.90
CA LEU A 37 4.97 -2.12 -8.45
C LEU A 37 4.52 -1.53 -9.80
N PRO A 38 4.56 -2.31 -10.90
CA PRO A 38 4.10 -1.86 -12.22
C PRO A 38 2.60 -1.52 -12.21
N SER A 39 2.18 -0.62 -13.10
CA SER A 39 0.78 -0.20 -13.22
C SER A 39 -0.17 -1.31 -13.65
N GLN A 40 0.35 -2.38 -14.25
CA GLN A 40 -0.40 -3.57 -14.62
C GLN A 40 0.52 -4.79 -14.50
N VAL A 41 0.12 -5.73 -13.65
CA VAL A 41 0.75 -7.04 -13.54
C VAL A 41 -0.37 -8.06 -13.68
N ASP A 42 -0.30 -8.92 -14.69
CA ASP A 42 -1.24 -10.02 -14.85
C ASP A 42 -0.80 -11.17 -13.95
N VAL A 43 -1.66 -11.52 -12.98
CA VAL A 43 -1.27 -12.36 -11.84
C VAL A 43 -1.77 -13.81 -11.96
N ARG A 44 -2.64 -14.15 -12.93
CA ARG A 44 -3.25 -15.48 -13.01
C ARG A 44 -3.51 -16.01 -14.41
N GLY A 45 -2.99 -17.23 -14.64
CA GLY A 45 -3.55 -18.25 -15.52
C GLY A 45 -3.76 -19.56 -14.74
N PRO A 46 -4.68 -20.45 -15.14
CA PRO A 46 -4.98 -21.70 -14.41
C PRO A 46 -3.84 -22.73 -14.41
N ASN A 47 -2.79 -22.51 -15.20
CA ASN A 47 -1.60 -23.37 -15.28
C ASN A 47 -0.33 -22.64 -14.79
N GLU A 48 -0.48 -21.50 -14.13
CA GLU A 48 0.64 -20.70 -13.62
C GLU A 48 0.88 -21.02 -12.15
N ASP A 49 2.14 -20.92 -11.71
CA ASP A 49 2.53 -21.06 -10.31
C ASP A 49 2.02 -19.89 -9.44
N ASP A 50 2.10 -20.04 -8.12
CA ASP A 50 1.79 -18.97 -7.18
C ASP A 50 2.64 -17.73 -7.45
N PHE A 51 1.96 -16.59 -7.64
CA PHE A 51 2.61 -15.31 -7.87
C PHE A 51 3.01 -14.64 -6.55
N SER A 52 4.25 -14.18 -6.48
CA SER A 52 4.72 -13.30 -5.41
C SER A 52 5.48 -12.11 -5.99
N PHE A 53 5.28 -10.94 -5.38
CA PHE A 53 5.99 -9.72 -5.76
C PHE A 53 6.43 -8.97 -4.50
N SER A 54 7.72 -8.65 -4.44
CA SER A 54 8.27 -7.81 -3.37
C SER A 54 8.21 -6.35 -3.79
N ILE A 55 7.39 -5.57 -3.09
CA ILE A 55 7.27 -4.14 -3.29
C ILE A 55 8.43 -3.44 -2.58
N SER A 56 9.31 -2.83 -3.35
CA SER A 56 10.40 -1.99 -2.84
C SER A 56 10.06 -0.52 -3.01
N TYR A 57 10.43 0.29 -2.03
CA TYR A 57 10.26 1.73 -2.05
C TYR A 57 11.59 2.42 -2.35
N ARG A 58 11.57 3.41 -3.24
CA ARG A 58 12.79 4.02 -3.75
C ARG A 58 13.57 4.70 -2.63
N GLU A 59 14.78 4.20 -2.33
CA GLU A 59 15.70 4.72 -1.30
C GLU A 59 15.22 4.56 0.15
N PHE A 60 14.19 3.73 0.38
CA PHE A 60 13.69 3.47 1.72
C PHE A 60 13.81 1.98 2.05
N SER A 61 14.45 1.67 3.16
CA SER A 61 14.32 0.37 3.82
C SER A 61 12.98 0.31 4.58
N SER A 62 12.58 -0.90 5.01
CA SER A 62 11.42 -1.07 5.88
C SER A 62 11.51 -0.22 7.15
N GLU A 63 12.69 -0.18 7.78
CA GLU A 63 12.93 0.62 8.99
C GLU A 63 12.80 2.13 8.72
N MET A 64 13.29 2.61 7.57
CA MET A 64 13.14 4.01 7.17
C MET A 64 11.68 4.37 6.90
N LEU A 65 10.89 3.44 6.34
CA LEU A 65 9.44 3.66 6.16
C LEU A 65 8.74 3.74 7.52
N THR A 66 9.04 2.84 8.44
CA THR A 66 8.47 2.88 9.80
C THR A 66 8.84 4.17 10.53
N GLU A 67 10.09 4.63 10.41
CA GLU A 67 10.52 5.91 10.97
C GLU A 67 9.71 7.08 10.37
N LEU A 68 9.62 7.17 9.04
CA LEU A 68 8.84 8.21 8.37
C LEU A 68 7.35 8.18 8.79
N ILE A 69 6.77 6.99 8.91
CA ILE A 69 5.38 6.80 9.38
C ILE A 69 5.23 7.29 10.83
N SER A 70 6.21 7.04 11.69
CA SER A 70 6.16 7.45 13.11
C SER A 70 6.10 8.97 13.30
N HIS A 71 6.64 9.74 12.35
CA HIS A 71 6.57 11.22 12.33
C HIS A 71 5.37 11.77 11.54
N SER A 72 4.52 10.90 11.00
CA SER A 72 3.37 11.28 10.18
C SER A 72 2.08 11.21 11.00
N LEU A 73 1.17 12.17 10.80
CA LEU A 73 -0.15 12.16 11.45
C LEU A 73 -0.99 10.95 11.01
N TYR A 74 -0.89 10.58 9.74
CA TYR A 74 -1.49 9.38 9.17
C TYR A 74 -0.68 8.92 7.95
N CYS A 75 -0.77 7.63 7.61
CA CYS A 75 -0.18 7.04 6.41
C CYS A 75 -1.25 6.24 5.66
N SER A 76 -1.25 6.33 4.33
CA SER A 76 -2.15 5.55 3.48
C SER A 76 -1.44 5.03 2.23
N GLN A 77 -1.87 3.87 1.78
CA GLN A 77 -1.47 3.28 0.51
C GLN A 77 -2.71 2.74 -0.21
N TYR A 78 -2.78 2.95 -1.52
CA TYR A 78 -3.87 2.46 -2.35
C TYR A 78 -3.42 1.23 -3.13
N ILE A 79 -4.23 0.17 -3.09
CA ILE A 79 -4.04 -1.05 -3.88
C ILE A 79 -5.25 -1.23 -4.77
N LYS A 80 -5.02 -1.47 -6.06
CA LYS A 80 -6.04 -1.83 -7.03
C LYS A 80 -5.84 -3.28 -7.45
N TYR A 81 -6.90 -4.07 -7.33
CA TYR A 81 -6.93 -5.46 -7.78
C TYR A 81 -8.08 -5.62 -8.77
N ASP A 82 -7.73 -5.71 -10.06
CA ASP A 82 -8.68 -6.03 -11.12
C ASP A 82 -8.73 -7.55 -11.29
N CYS A 83 -9.92 -8.13 -11.24
CA CYS A 83 -10.08 -9.59 -11.20
C CYS A 83 -11.17 -10.10 -12.15
N PHE A 84 -10.96 -11.29 -12.72
CA PHE A 84 -11.97 -12.04 -13.45
C PHE A 84 -12.04 -13.48 -12.93
N LYS A 85 -13.15 -13.85 -12.28
CA LYS A 85 -13.34 -15.17 -11.63
C LYS A 85 -12.21 -15.54 -10.66
N ALA A 86 -11.55 -14.55 -10.08
CA ALA A 86 -10.41 -14.69 -9.18
C ALA A 86 -10.70 -13.91 -7.88
N PRO A 87 -11.48 -14.46 -6.95
CA PRO A 87 -11.74 -13.79 -5.67
C PRO A 87 -10.43 -13.62 -4.89
N LEU A 88 -10.33 -12.49 -4.18
CA LEU A 88 -9.21 -12.20 -3.30
C LEU A 88 -9.55 -12.73 -1.90
N GLU A 89 -8.94 -13.85 -1.54
CA GLU A 89 -9.18 -14.53 -0.26
C GLU A 89 -8.02 -14.24 0.72
N LEU A 90 -8.16 -13.15 1.48
CA LEU A 90 -7.15 -12.75 2.48
C LEU A 90 -6.97 -13.84 3.54
N HIS A 91 -5.72 -14.13 3.89
CA HIS A 91 -5.29 -15.13 4.89
C HIS A 91 -5.49 -16.60 4.53
N SER A 92 -6.13 -16.92 3.41
CA SER A 92 -6.24 -18.31 2.92
C SER A 92 -5.46 -18.53 1.63
N ALA A 93 -5.55 -17.60 0.67
CA ALA A 93 -4.92 -17.70 -0.63
C ALA A 93 -4.15 -16.44 -1.03
N THR A 94 -4.29 -15.33 -0.30
CA THR A 94 -3.61 -14.07 -0.58
C THR A 94 -3.13 -13.43 0.71
N TRP A 95 -1.88 -12.97 0.70
CA TRP A 95 -1.25 -12.25 1.81
C TRP A 95 -0.67 -10.94 1.32
N PHE A 96 -0.92 -9.87 2.06
CA PHE A 96 -0.17 -8.63 1.95
C PHE A 96 0.62 -8.43 3.24
N ILE A 97 1.90 -8.10 3.11
CA ILE A 97 2.81 -7.87 4.22
C ILE A 97 3.22 -6.41 4.17
N SER A 98 3.04 -5.69 5.28
CA SER A 98 3.42 -4.29 5.41
C SER A 98 4.92 -4.13 5.65
N ALA A 99 5.39 -2.89 5.64
CA ALA A 99 6.79 -2.58 5.97
C ALA A 99 7.12 -2.77 7.46
N GLU A 100 6.11 -2.83 8.34
CA GLU A 100 6.32 -3.08 9.77
C GLU A 100 6.66 -4.55 10.01
N GLU A 101 7.51 -4.80 11.01
CA GLU A 101 7.87 -6.16 11.40
C GLU A 101 6.61 -6.96 11.81
N ASN A 102 6.38 -8.10 11.14
CA ASN A 102 5.18 -8.94 11.29
C ASN A 102 3.82 -8.27 10.94
N GLY A 103 3.84 -7.17 10.18
CA GLY A 103 2.63 -6.44 9.79
C GLY A 103 1.82 -7.13 8.69
N THR A 104 1.18 -8.27 8.98
CA THR A 104 0.24 -8.88 8.02
C THR A 104 -1.00 -8.00 7.89
N VAL A 105 -1.41 -7.71 6.66
CA VAL A 105 -2.60 -6.87 6.42
C VAL A 105 -3.85 -7.71 6.64
N ASP A 106 -4.57 -7.37 7.71
CA ASP A 106 -5.69 -8.20 8.16
C ASP A 106 -7.02 -7.95 7.44
N TYR A 107 -7.16 -6.80 6.79
CA TYR A 107 -8.35 -6.38 6.06
C TYR A 107 -7.98 -5.25 5.09
N LEU A 108 -8.79 -5.09 4.03
CA LEU A 108 -8.63 -3.99 3.08
C LEU A 108 -9.87 -3.10 3.09
N GLY A 109 -9.66 -1.79 3.32
CA GLY A 109 -10.74 -0.80 3.44
C GLY A 109 -11.44 -0.83 4.80
N ASN A 110 -12.60 -0.18 4.90
CA ASN A 110 -13.37 -0.11 6.14
C ASN A 110 -14.31 -1.33 6.29
N VAL A 111 -13.73 -2.50 6.53
CA VAL A 111 -14.45 -3.77 6.67
C VAL A 111 -14.02 -4.53 7.92
N LYS A 112 -14.79 -5.56 8.29
CA LYS A 112 -14.43 -6.46 9.39
C LYS A 112 -13.10 -7.17 9.06
N ARG A 113 -12.32 -7.44 10.11
CA ARG A 113 -11.09 -8.24 10.03
C ARG A 113 -11.33 -9.53 9.23
N GLY A 114 -10.42 -9.88 8.32
CA GLY A 114 -10.51 -11.05 7.45
C GLY A 114 -11.48 -10.90 6.27
N SER A 115 -12.01 -9.70 5.99
CA SER A 115 -12.90 -9.46 4.85
C SER A 115 -12.25 -8.58 3.78
N CYS A 116 -12.59 -8.83 2.51
CA CYS A 116 -12.49 -7.85 1.42
C CYS A 116 -13.89 -7.66 0.82
N PRO A 117 -14.36 -6.42 0.54
CA PRO A 117 -15.60 -6.18 -0.20
C PRO A 117 -15.65 -6.92 -1.56
N CYS A 118 -14.48 -7.22 -2.10
CA CYS A 118 -14.24 -7.91 -3.35
C CYS A 118 -14.29 -9.46 -3.28
N ALA A 119 -14.38 -10.05 -2.08
CA ALA A 119 -14.21 -11.50 -1.86
C ALA A 119 -15.45 -12.36 -2.20
N GLY A 120 -16.58 -11.75 -2.56
CA GLY A 120 -17.83 -12.49 -2.80
C GLY A 120 -17.88 -13.17 -4.16
N ARG A 121 -18.03 -14.50 -4.19
CA ARG A 121 -18.25 -15.33 -5.40
C ARG A 121 -19.45 -14.90 -6.28
N PHE A 122 -20.29 -13.99 -5.78
CA PHE A 122 -21.52 -13.49 -6.41
C PHE A 122 -21.61 -11.96 -6.57
N SER A 123 -20.54 -11.20 -6.30
CA SER A 123 -20.59 -9.72 -6.35
C SER A 123 -19.85 -9.17 -7.56
N PHE A 124 -20.61 -8.77 -8.59
CA PHE A 124 -20.10 -8.30 -9.89
C PHE A 124 -19.79 -6.78 -9.96
N ASN A 125 -20.07 -6.00 -8.91
CA ASN A 125 -19.96 -4.53 -8.93
C ASN A 125 -19.65 -3.94 -7.54
N ARG A 126 -18.53 -4.32 -6.89
CA ARG A 126 -18.06 -3.61 -5.69
C ARG A 126 -16.60 -3.20 -5.82
N THR A 127 -16.35 -1.93 -5.57
CA THR A 127 -15.02 -1.36 -5.38
C THR A 127 -14.66 -1.41 -3.89
N CYS A 128 -13.37 -1.43 -3.57
CA CYS A 128 -12.88 -1.29 -2.19
C CYS A 128 -12.87 0.18 -1.71
N VAL A 129 -13.53 1.08 -2.45
CA VAL A 129 -13.52 2.52 -2.23
C VAL A 129 -14.75 2.90 -1.42
N ASN A 130 -14.57 3.62 -0.31
CA ASN A 130 -15.68 4.23 0.42
C ASN A 130 -16.31 5.34 -0.45
N PRO A 131 -17.60 5.27 -0.81
CA PRO A 131 -18.25 6.30 -1.63
C PRO A 131 -18.36 7.67 -0.94
N GLU A 132 -18.13 7.77 0.37
CA GLU A 132 -18.12 9.03 1.11
C GLU A 132 -16.73 9.68 1.23
N GLN A 133 -15.69 9.09 0.60
CA GLN A 133 -14.31 9.60 0.62
C GLN A 133 -13.75 9.85 -0.80
N SER A 134 -14.61 10.08 -1.79
CA SER A 134 -14.23 10.49 -3.16
C SER A 134 -14.08 11.99 -3.33
#